data_AF-A0A7C1BUI5-F1
#
_entry.id   AF-A0A7C1BUI5-F1
#
_cell.length_a   1.000
_cell.length_b   1.000
_cell.length_c   1.000
_cell.angle_alpha   90.00
_cell.angle_beta   90.00
_cell.angle_gamma   90.00
#
_symmetry.space_group_name_H-M   'P 1'
#
loop_
_entity.id
_entity.type
_entity.pdbx_description
1 polymer ?
#
loop_
_entity_poly.entity_id
_entity_poly.type
_entity_poly.pdbx_seq_one_letter_code
_entity_poly.pdbx_strand_id
1 'polypeptide(L)' 'EELFGTKRLQEVLTKGANFSPRDVCNLVLKEINTFSQGTPQADDITIMVLKFVGGTCPE' A
#
# COMPACT_ATOMS: atom_id res chain seq x y z
N GLU A 1 -11.39 5.85 18.82
CA GLU A 1 -10.83 4.90 17.86
C GLU A 1 -10.34 5.67 16.65
N GLU A 2 -9.11 5.43 16.22
CA GLU A 2 -8.58 6.05 15.01
C GLU A 2 -8.52 4.98 13.91
N LEU A 3 -8.94 5.32 12.69
CA LEU A 3 -8.78 4.46 11.53
C LEU A 3 -7.40 4.70 10.90
N PHE A 4 -6.85 3.69 10.22
CA PHE A 4 -5.61 3.85 9.46
C PHE A 4 -5.72 5.05 8.50
N GLY A 5 -6.79 5.06 7.70
CA GLY A 5 -7.24 6.21 6.92
C GLY A 5 -6.37 6.58 5.73
N THR A 6 -6.89 7.50 4.91
CA THR A 6 -6.28 7.91 3.64
C THR A 6 -4.92 8.60 3.81
N LYS A 7 -4.73 9.37 4.89
CA LYS A 7 -3.48 10.10 5.12
C LYS A 7 -2.28 9.16 5.28
N ARG A 8 -2.39 8.16 6.16
CA ARG A 8 -1.33 7.15 6.34
C ARG A 8 -1.10 6.36 5.06
N LEU A 9 -2.17 5.99 4.35
CA LEU A 9 -2.05 5.31 3.06
C LEU A 9 -1.26 6.15 2.04
N GLN A 10 -1.55 7.44 1.91
CA GLN A 10 -0.81 8.34 1.01
C GLN A 10 0.67 8.45 1.37
N GLU A 11 1.00 8.58 2.66
CA GLU A 11 2.39 8.61 3.13
C GLU A 11 3.13 7.32 2.77
N VAL A 12 2.48 6.16 2.94
CA VAL A 12 3.04 4.85 2.59
C VAL A 12 3.23 4.70 1.07
N LEU A 13 2.25 5.09 0.27
CA LEU A 13 2.35 5.05 -1.20
C LEU A 13 3.46 5.98 -1.71
N THR A 14 3.65 7.13 -1.07
CA THR A 14 4.75 8.06 -1.40
C THR A 14 6.11 7.44 -1.10
N LYS A 15 6.27 6.77 0.05
CA LYS A 15 7.50 6.03 0.39
C LYS A 15 7.79 4.91 -0.61
N GLY A 16 6.74 4.24 -1.10
CA GLY A 16 6.83 3.12 -2.04
C GLY A 16 6.85 3.50 -3.52
N ALA A 17 6.93 4.78 -3.89
CA ALA A 17 6.71 5.25 -5.27
C ALA A 17 7.56 4.53 -6.34
N ASN A 18 8.81 4.19 -5.99
CA ASN A 18 9.74 3.53 -6.90
C ASN A 18 9.74 1.99 -6.80
N PHE A 19 8.97 1.43 -5.86
CA PHE A 19 8.96 0.00 -5.59
C PHE A 19 8.20 -0.78 -6.67
N SER A 20 8.38 -2.11 -6.69
CA SER A 20 7.53 -2.99 -7.50
C SER A 20 6.10 -3.02 -6.93
N PRO A 21 5.06 -3.34 -7.74
CA PRO A 21 3.70 -3.48 -7.21
C PRO A 21 3.58 -4.42 -6.01
N ARG A 22 4.32 -5.54 -6.04
CA ARG A 22 4.36 -6.51 -4.94
C ARG A 22 4.94 -5.90 -3.67
N ASP A 23 6.02 -5.15 -3.79
CA ASP A 23 6.66 -4.50 -2.65
C ASP A 23 5.79 -3.39 -2.07
N VAL A 24 5.01 -2.69 -2.89
CA VAL A 24 4.00 -1.74 -2.42
C VAL A 24 2.89 -2.45 -1.63
N CYS A 25 2.39 -3.60 -2.10
CA CYS A 25 1.42 -4.40 -1.32
C CYS A 25 1.99 -4.78 0.05
N ASN A 26 3.23 -5.29 0.09
CA ASN A 26 3.89 -5.69 1.32
C ASN A 26 4.11 -4.50 2.27
N LEU A 27 4.48 -3.34 1.73
CA LEU A 27 4.69 -2.12 2.50
C LEU A 27 3.39 -1.62 3.13
N VAL A 28 2.29 -1.57 2.37
CA VAL A 28 0.97 -1.17 2.89
C VAL A 28 0.50 -2.14 3.97
N LEU A 29 0.60 -3.46 3.74
CA LEU A 29 0.22 -4.47 4.72
C LEU A 29 1.04 -4.35 6.01
N LYS A 30 2.36 -4.13 5.90
CA LYS A 30 3.24 -3.93 7.06
C LYS A 30 2.82 -2.71 7.89
N GLU A 31 2.47 -1.61 7.25
CA GLU A 31 2.09 -0.36 7.93
C GLU A 31 0.71 -0.48 8.59
N ILE A 32 -0.25 -1.19 7.97
CA ILE A 32 -1.52 -1.55 8.62
C ILE A 32 -1.29 -2.43 9.85
N ASN A 33 -0.46 -3.47 9.73
CA ASN A 33 -0.14 -4.36 10.85
C ASN A 33 0.55 -3.59 11.99
N THR A 34 1.48 -2.70 11.66
CA THR A 34 2.18 -1.85 12.63
C THR A 34 1.22 -0.89 13.34
N PHE A 35 0.29 -0.27 12.59
CA PHE A 35 -0.74 0.60 13.14
C PHE A 35 -1.71 -0.14 14.06
N SER A 36 -2.12 -1.35 13.66
CA SER A 36 -3.08 -2.16 14.43
C SER A 36 -2.54 -2.58 15.79
N GLN A 37 -1.22 -2.70 15.95
CA GLN A 37 -0.56 -3.17 17.17
C GLN A 37 -1.15 -4.48 17.71
N GLY A 38 -1.62 -5.36 16.83
CA GLY A 38 -2.26 -6.63 17.22
C GLY A 38 -3.72 -6.51 17.67
N THR A 39 -4.32 -5.32 17.56
CA THR A 39 -5.77 -5.14 17.68
C THR A 39 -6.47 -6.03 16.66
N PRO A 40 -7.57 -6.71 17.02
CA PRO A 40 -8.31 -7.56 16.09
C PRO A 40 -8.67 -6.82 14.80
N GLN A 41 -8.47 -7.50 13.68
CA GLN A 41 -8.88 -6.99 12.38
C GLN A 41 -10.40 -6.81 12.35
N ALA A 42 -10.85 -5.64 11.92
CA ALA A 42 -12.28 -5.31 11.89
C ALA A 42 -13.02 -5.93 10.70
N ASP A 43 -12.35 -6.06 9.55
CA ASP A 43 -12.91 -6.57 8.29
C ASP A 43 -11.79 -7.08 7.37
N ASP A 44 -12.12 -7.86 6.34
CA ASP A 44 -11.16 -8.42 5.38
C ASP A 44 -10.39 -7.33 4.62
N ILE A 45 -9.09 -7.55 4.40
CA ILE A 45 -8.22 -6.62 3.68
C ILE A 45 -7.85 -7.23 2.32
N THR A 46 -8.17 -6.52 1.24
CA THR A 46 -7.74 -6.85 -0.12
C THR A 46 -6.95 -5.68 -0.72
N ILE A 47 -5.77 -5.95 -1.30
CA ILE A 47 -4.88 -4.94 -1.87
C ILE A 47 -4.49 -5.34 -3.29
N MET A 48 -4.66 -4.42 -4.24
CA MET A 48 -4.20 -4.56 -5.62
C MET A 48 -3.44 -3.30 -6.03
N VAL A 49 -2.23 -3.47 -6.57
CA VAL A 49 -1.38 -2.36 -7.02
C VAL A 49 -1.11 -2.48 -8.51
N LEU A 50 -1.29 -1.38 -9.23
CA LEU A 50 -0.97 -1.24 -10.64
C LEU A 50 0.16 -0.23 -10.78
N LYS A 51 1.20 -0.57 -11.56
CA LYS A 51 2.29 0.34 -11.91
C LYS A 51 2.39 0.46 -13.42
N PHE A 52 2.14 1.66 -13.92
CA PHE A 52 2.38 1.98 -15.32
C PHE A 52 3.88 2.21 -15.53
N VAL A 53 4.47 1.47 -16.48
CA VAL A 53 5.92 1.51 -16.77
C VAL A 53 6.26 2.30 -18.04
N GLY A 54 5.26 2.96 -18.65
CA GLY A 54 5.40 3.56 -19.98
C GLY A 54 5.18 2.54 -21.09
N GLY A 55 4.69 3.00 -22.24
CA GLY A 55 4.68 2.21 -23.48
C GLY A 55 5.87 2.63 -24.32
N THR A 56 6.72 1.68 -24.71
CA THR A 56 7.65 1.92 -25.81
C THR A 56 6.82 1.96 -27.10
N CYS A 57 6.71 3.11 -27.77
CA CYS A 57 6.37 3.10 -29.19
C CYS A 57 7.48 2.32 -29.91
N PRO A 58 7.17 1.23 -30.63
CA PRO A 58 8.12 0.69 -31.58
C PRO A 58 8.33 1.76 -32.67
N GLU A 59 9.57 2.14 -32.93
CA GLU A 59 9.93 2.90 -34.15
C GLU A 59 9.70 2.07 -35.41
#